data_AF-A0A6B0T4N9-F1
#
_entry.id   AF-A0A6B0T4N9-F1
#
_cell.length_a   1.000
_cell.length_b   1.000
_cell.length_c   1.000
_cell.angle_alpha   90.00
_cell.angle_beta   90.00
_cell.angle_gamma   90.00
#
_symmetry.space_group_name_H-M   'P 1'
#
loop_
_entity.id
_entity.type
_entity.pdbx_description
1 polymer ?
#
loop_
_entity_poly.entity_id
_entity_poly.type
_entity_poly.pdbx_seq_one_letter_code
_entity_poly.pdbx_strand_id
1 'polypeptide(L)'
;MTLAVLARLRTDPFVHWLGLVVATAIGLGLATVHWLGLVAGGALVGLVATSLRRALLAGLGFGVTALAVWFGYLAAIGALWAVLATGQLLLIAVAVGVAAPLVGSLVRGVL
;
A
#
# COMPACT_ATOMS: atom_id res chain seq x y z
N MET A 1 3.10 -26.42 3.01
CA MET A 1 2.38 -25.66 4.06
C MET A 1 1.87 -24.29 3.59
N THR A 2 2.49 -23.63 2.61
CA THR A 2 2.15 -22.28 2.11
C THR A 2 0.79 -22.15 1.41
N LEU A 3 0.34 -23.16 0.65
CA LEU A 3 -0.92 -23.07 -0.11
C LEU A 3 -2.17 -23.13 0.77
N ALA A 4 -2.14 -23.88 1.89
CA ALA A 4 -3.28 -24.00 2.80
C ALA A 4 -3.54 -22.70 3.57
N VAL A 5 -2.48 -21.97 3.95
CA VAL A 5 -2.57 -20.67 4.64
C VAL A 5 -3.17 -19.62 3.70
N LEU A 6 -2.74 -19.58 2.44
CA LEU A 6 -3.30 -18.67 1.43
C LEU A 6 -4.75 -18.98 1.08
N ALA A 7 -5.14 -20.26 1.04
CA ALA A 7 -6.53 -20.64 0.81
C ALA A 7 -7.43 -20.13 1.94
N ARG A 8 -7.02 -20.29 3.21
CA ARG A 8 -7.78 -19.84 4.37
C ARG A 8 -7.87 -18.31 4.47
N LEU A 9 -6.79 -17.61 4.12
CA LEU A 9 -6.75 -16.14 3.97
C LEU A 9 -7.75 -15.60 2.95
N ARG A 10 -8.22 -16.43 2.01
CA ARG A 10 -9.09 -16.02 0.90
C ARG A 10 -10.54 -16.42 1.09
N THR A 11 -10.83 -17.40 1.95
CA THR A 11 -12.19 -17.90 2.19
C THR A 11 -12.82 -17.35 3.47
N ASP A 12 -12.02 -17.05 4.49
CA ASP A 12 -12.50 -16.50 5.75
C ASP A 12 -12.45 -14.95 5.72
N PRO A 13 -13.60 -14.25 5.83
CA PRO A 13 -13.66 -12.79 5.77
C PRO A 13 -12.81 -12.09 6.84
N PHE A 14 -12.73 -12.66 8.05
CA PHE A 14 -11.98 -12.07 9.16
C PHE A 14 -10.48 -12.23 8.93
N VAL A 15 -10.04 -13.43 8.53
CA VAL A 15 -8.62 -13.71 8.27
C VAL A 15 -8.13 -12.89 7.06
N HIS A 16 -8.97 -12.71 6.04
CA HIS A 16 -8.66 -11.85 4.90
C HIS A 16 -8.38 -10.41 5.33
N TRP A 17 -9.27 -9.84 6.14
CA TRP A 17 -9.13 -8.48 6.66
C TRP A 17 -7.88 -8.32 7.52
N LEU A 18 -7.61 -9.28 8.42
CA LEU A 18 -6.39 -9.26 9.22
C LEU A 18 -5.14 -9.31 8.34
N GLY A 19 -5.15 -10.14 7.29
CA GLY A 19 -4.07 -10.21 6.31
C GLY A 19 -3.80 -8.86 5.62
N LEU A 20 -4.85 -8.13 5.22
CA LEU A 20 -4.71 -6.79 4.64
C LEU A 20 -4.14 -5.77 5.64
N VAL A 21 -4.60 -5.81 6.89
CA VAL A 21 -4.08 -4.91 7.95
C VAL A 21 -2.61 -5.16 8.20
N VAL A 22 -2.20 -6.42 8.35
CA VAL A 22 -0.79 -6.80 8.58
C VAL A 22 0.06 -6.43 7.36
N ALA A 23 -0.38 -6.75 6.15
CA ALA A 23 0.32 -6.37 4.92
C ALA A 23 0.50 -4.85 4.80
N THR A 24 -0.54 -4.08 5.14
CA THR A 24 -0.51 -2.61 5.14
C THR A 24 0.47 -2.09 6.18
N ALA A 25 0.42 -2.59 7.40
CA ALA A 25 1.32 -2.17 8.48
C ALA A 25 2.79 -2.44 8.12
N ILE A 26 3.10 -3.61 7.57
CA ILE A 26 4.45 -3.96 7.10
C ILE A 26 4.87 -3.04 5.95
N GLY A 27 4.00 -2.85 4.95
CA GLY A 27 4.28 -1.98 3.80
C GLY A 27 4.56 -0.53 4.22
N LEU A 28 3.76 0.01 5.15
CA LEU A 28 3.98 1.35 5.71
C LEU A 28 5.30 1.42 6.49
N GLY A 29 5.60 0.41 7.32
CA GLY A 29 6.86 0.33 8.05
C GLY A 29 8.09 0.27 7.14
N LEU A 30 8.01 -0.43 6.00
CA LEU A 30 9.08 -0.41 5.00
C LEU A 30 9.19 0.94 4.29
N ALA A 31 8.05 1.59 4.02
CA ALA A 31 7.99 2.88 3.34
C ALA A 31 8.62 4.03 4.15
N THR A 32 8.69 3.92 5.48
CA THR A 32 9.40 4.91 6.31
C THR A 32 10.91 4.83 6.15
N VAL A 33 11.45 3.66 5.80
CA VAL A 33 12.89 3.44 5.58
C VAL A 33 13.28 3.77 4.15
N HIS A 34 12.49 3.33 3.17
CA HIS A 34 12.75 3.57 1.75
C HIS A 34 11.45 3.58 0.95
N TRP A 35 11.35 4.43 -0.07
CA TRP A 35 10.16 4.53 -0.93
C TRP A 35 9.79 3.23 -1.67
N LEU A 36 10.73 2.28 -1.81
CA LEU A 36 10.47 0.97 -2.40
C LEU A 36 9.56 0.12 -1.50
N GLY A 37 9.43 0.49 -0.23
CA GLY A 37 8.42 -0.04 0.67
C GLY A 37 6.99 0.15 0.16
N LEU A 38 6.73 1.17 -0.68
CA LEU A 38 5.42 1.33 -1.34
C LEU A 38 5.15 0.22 -2.36
N VAL A 39 6.16 -0.15 -3.15
CA VAL A 39 6.08 -1.28 -4.10
C VAL A 39 5.90 -2.58 -3.34
N ALA A 40 6.70 -2.80 -2.29
CA ALA A 40 6.60 -3.98 -1.44
C ALA A 40 5.22 -4.08 -0.77
N GLY A 41 4.69 -2.97 -0.23
CA GLY A 41 3.36 -2.89 0.36
C GLY A 41 2.25 -3.23 -0.65
N GLY A 42 2.33 -2.65 -1.85
CA GLY A 42 1.45 -2.99 -2.97
C GLY A 42 1.46 -4.48 -3.33
N ALA A 43 2.65 -5.08 -3.38
CA ALA A 43 2.80 -6.51 -3.62
C ALA A 43 2.17 -7.35 -2.49
N LEU A 44 2.42 -7.00 -1.22
CA LEU A 44 1.87 -7.70 -0.06
C LEU A 44 0.32 -7.69 -0.07
N VAL A 45 -0.31 -6.53 -0.27
CA VAL A 45 -1.78 -6.45 -0.35
C VAL A 45 -2.33 -7.15 -1.60
N GLY A 46 -1.58 -7.14 -2.71
CA GLY A 46 -1.92 -7.88 -3.93
C GLY A 46 -1.90 -9.40 -3.75
N LEU A 47 -0.97 -9.94 -2.96
CA LEU A 47 -0.89 -11.37 -2.64
C LEU A 47 -2.09 -11.86 -1.81
N VAL A 48 -2.60 -11.00 -0.93
CA VAL A 48 -3.79 -11.26 -0.09
C VAL A 48 -5.08 -11.26 -0.91
N ALA A 49 -5.18 -10.43 -1.95
CA ALA A 49 -6.37 -10.30 -2.79
C ALA A 49 -6.79 -11.64 -3.44
N THR A 50 -8.02 -11.74 -3.97
CA THR A 50 -8.51 -12.98 -4.63
C THR A 50 -8.46 -12.93 -6.15
N SER A 51 -8.26 -11.75 -6.75
CA SER A 51 -8.16 -11.54 -8.19
C SER A 51 -7.30 -10.33 -8.51
N LEU A 52 -6.82 -10.19 -9.75
CA LEU A 52 -6.03 -9.05 -10.18
C LEU A 52 -6.78 -7.72 -9.97
N ARG A 53 -8.06 -7.66 -10.30
CA ARG A 53 -8.89 -6.45 -10.06
C ARG A 53 -8.91 -6.06 -8.58
N ARG A 54 -9.08 -7.04 -7.69
CA ARG A 54 -9.05 -6.79 -6.23
C ARG A 54 -7.66 -6.43 -5.73
N ALA A 55 -6.60 -6.99 -6.33
CA ALA A 55 -5.22 -6.65 -6.01
C ALA A 55 -4.92 -5.19 -6.36
N LEU A 56 -5.33 -4.73 -7.55
CA LEU A 56 -5.20 -3.32 -7.95
C LEU A 56 -5.97 -2.39 -7.02
N LEU A 57 -7.20 -2.75 -6.65
CA LEU A 57 -7.99 -1.97 -5.68
C LEU A 57 -7.33 -1.93 -4.29
N ALA A 58 -6.76 -3.05 -3.84
CA ALA A 58 -6.04 -3.11 -2.57
C ALA A 58 -4.74 -2.30 -2.62
N GLY A 59 -3.98 -2.37 -3.72
CA GLY A 59 -2.80 -1.55 -3.96
C GLY A 59 -3.11 -0.05 -3.99
N LEU A 60 -4.19 0.34 -4.67
CA LEU A 60 -4.69 1.71 -4.65
C LEU A 60 -5.09 2.14 -3.23
N GLY A 61 -5.84 1.28 -2.51
CA GLY A 61 -6.24 1.53 -1.13
C GLY A 61 -5.02 1.74 -0.22
N PHE A 62 -4.01 0.88 -0.33
CA PHE A 62 -2.74 1.04 0.38
C PHE A 62 -2.05 2.36 0.05
N GLY A 63 -1.97 2.74 -1.23
CA GLY A 63 -1.37 4.02 -1.65
C GLY A 63 -2.08 5.23 -1.06
N VAL A 64 -3.42 5.22 -1.07
CA VAL A 64 -4.24 6.26 -0.42
C VAL A 64 -3.99 6.29 1.08
N THR A 65 -3.93 5.14 1.75
CA THR A 65 -3.60 5.05 3.18
C THR A 65 -2.20 5.62 3.47
N ALA A 66 -1.19 5.26 2.68
CA ALA A 66 0.17 5.76 2.85
C ALA A 66 0.25 7.28 2.69
N LEU A 67 -0.44 7.84 1.70
CA LEU A 67 -0.53 9.29 1.51
C LEU A 67 -1.26 9.97 2.67
N ALA A 68 -2.38 9.40 3.13
CA ALA A 68 -3.11 9.94 4.27
C ALA A 68 -2.25 9.95 5.55
N VAL A 69 -1.51 8.87 5.81
CA VAL A 69 -0.56 8.79 6.93
C VAL A 69 0.54 9.84 6.78
N TRP A 70 1.12 9.98 5.59
CA TRP A 70 2.18 10.96 5.33
C TRP A 70 1.71 12.41 5.48
N PHE A 71 0.56 12.76 4.89
CA PHE A 71 -0.03 14.10 5.06
C PHE A 71 -0.43 14.37 6.51
N GLY A 72 -0.98 13.37 7.21
CA GLY A 72 -1.28 13.47 8.64
C GLY A 72 -0.03 13.71 9.48
N TYR A 73 1.06 13.00 9.18
CA TYR A 73 2.37 13.24 9.80
C TYR A 73 2.87 14.66 9.54
N LEU A 74 2.85 15.12 8.28
CA LEU A 74 3.26 16.48 7.92
C LEU A 74 2.44 17.55 8.63
N ALA A 75 1.13 17.34 8.77
CA ALA A 75 0.25 18.22 9.52
C ALA A 75 0.63 18.24 11.00
N ALA A 76 0.87 17.08 11.60
CA ALA A 76 1.24 16.94 13.01
C ALA A 76 2.56 17.64 13.37
N ILE A 77 3.52 17.68 12.43
CA ILE A 77 4.80 18.37 12.63
C ILE A 77 4.81 19.82 12.09
N GLY A 78 3.68 20.33 11.62
CA GLY A 78 3.56 21.70 11.08
C GLY A 78 4.24 21.93 9.72
N ALA A 79 4.66 20.88 9.02
CA ALA A 79 5.36 20.95 7.73
C ALA A 79 4.43 20.90 6.51
N LEU A 80 3.13 20.65 6.71
CA LEU A 80 2.18 20.43 5.61
C LEU A 80 2.20 21.56 4.57
N TRP A 81 2.11 22.82 5.01
CA TRP A 81 2.06 23.96 4.09
C TRP A 81 3.35 24.14 3.29
N ALA A 82 4.52 23.89 3.91
CA ALA A 82 5.80 23.95 3.22
C ALA A 82 5.87 22.91 2.10
N VAL A 83 5.38 21.69 2.37
CA VAL A 83 5.33 20.63 1.35
C VAL A 83 4.33 20.96 0.25
N LEU A 84 3.15 21.48 0.59
CA LEU A 84 2.15 21.89 -0.40
C LEU A 84 2.66 22.99 -1.33
N ALA A 85 3.47 23.92 -0.81
CA ALA A 85 4.08 24.99 -1.58
C ALA A 85 5.14 24.52 -2.60
N THR A 86 5.60 23.27 -2.52
CA THR A 86 6.58 22.72 -3.47
C THR A 86 6.00 22.45 -4.87
N GLY A 87 4.67 22.51 -5.04
CA GLY A 87 4.00 22.42 -6.33
C GLY A 87 4.25 21.10 -7.06
N GLN A 88 5.11 21.12 -8.08
CA GLN A 88 5.37 19.94 -8.91
C GLN A 88 6.00 18.77 -8.14
N LEU A 89 6.82 19.04 -7.12
CA LEU A 89 7.41 17.99 -6.29
C LEU A 89 6.34 17.24 -5.48
N LEU A 90 5.33 17.96 -4.97
CA LEU A 90 4.16 17.35 -4.34
C LEU A 90 3.43 16.43 -5.33
N LEU A 91 3.20 16.88 -6.56
CA LEU A 91 2.54 16.07 -7.58
C LEU A 91 3.30 14.77 -7.87
N ILE A 92 4.63 14.83 -7.95
CA ILE A 92 5.47 13.64 -8.10
C ILE A 92 5.34 12.72 -6.88
N ALA A 93 5.40 13.25 -5.66
CA ALA A 93 5.26 12.46 -4.45
C ALA A 93 3.90 11.73 -4.39
N VAL A 94 2.80 12.43 -4.72
CA VAL A 94 1.46 11.84 -4.80
C VAL A 94 1.38 10.79 -5.91
N ALA A 95 1.91 11.10 -7.10
CA ALA A 95 1.92 10.17 -8.22
C ALA A 95 2.69 8.89 -7.87
N VAL A 96 3.86 8.99 -7.24
CA VAL A 96 4.64 7.84 -6.76
C VAL A 96 3.90 7.09 -5.66
N GLY A 97 3.29 7.80 -4.70
CA GLY A 97 2.48 7.23 -3.62
C GLY A 97 1.33 6.36 -4.12
N VAL A 98 0.78 6.66 -5.30
CA VAL A 98 -0.29 5.88 -5.95
C VAL A 98 0.27 4.83 -6.90
N ALA A 99 1.20 5.21 -7.78
CA ALA A 99 1.70 4.35 -8.84
C ALA A 99 2.57 3.20 -8.32
N ALA A 100 3.44 3.46 -7.34
CA ALA A 100 4.36 2.43 -6.84
C ALA A 100 3.62 1.23 -6.20
N PRO A 101 2.59 1.42 -5.35
CA PRO A 101 1.77 0.31 -4.87
C PRO A 101 0.98 -0.40 -5.95
N LEU A 102 0.45 0.33 -6.93
CA LEU A 102 -0.25 -0.27 -8.07
C LEU A 102 0.70 -1.21 -8.83
N VAL A 103 1.91 -0.76 -9.14
CA VAL A 103 2.95 -1.59 -9.78
C VAL A 103 3.25 -2.83 -8.93
N GLY A 104 3.45 -2.67 -7.62
CA GLY A 104 3.67 -3.81 -6.73
C GLY A 104 2.52 -4.83 -6.76
N SER A 105 1.27 -4.34 -6.74
CA SER A 105 0.08 -5.20 -6.73
C SER A 105 -0.10 -6.06 -7.98
N LEU A 106 0.57 -5.71 -9.09
CA LEU A 106 0.60 -6.50 -10.33
C LEU A 106 1.25 -7.87 -10.15
N VAL A 107 1.95 -8.13 -9.03
CA VAL A 107 2.45 -9.47 -8.70
C VAL A 107 1.36 -10.55 -8.77
N ARG A 108 0.10 -10.18 -8.51
CA ARG A 108 -1.07 -11.06 -8.63
C ARG A 108 -1.48 -11.40 -10.08
N GLY A 109 -0.97 -10.66 -11.07
CA GLY A 109 -1.15 -11.03 -12.47
C GLY A 109 -0.19 -12.15 -12.91
N VAL A 110 0.89 -12.35 -12.15
CA VAL A 110 1.98 -13.28 -12.49
C VAL A 110 1.93 -14.56 -11.63
N LEU A 111 1.32 -14.49 -10.44
CA LEU A 111 1.16 -15.58 -9.48
C LEU A 111 -0.32 -15.91 -9.21
#